data_AF-A0A0H5CA92-F1
#
_entry.id   AF-A0A0H5CA92-F1
#
_cell.length_a   1.000
_cell.length_b   1.000
_cell.length_c   1.000
_cell.angle_alpha   90.00
_cell.angle_beta   90.00
_cell.angle_gamma   90.00
#
_symmetry.space_group_name_H-M   'P 1'
#
loop_
_entity.id
_entity.type
_entity.pdbx_description
1 polymer ?
#
loop_
_entity_poly.entity_id
_entity_poly.type
_entity_poly.pdbx_seq_one_letter_code
_entity_poly.pdbx_strand_id
1 'polypeptide(L)' 'MNCLEKQQQLASCIKKDVPAFQKIMVQCNDIMIKYQTCLQSNLEKQSVCLPLLKDIRECASGCVDMHSTSMNELK' A
#
# COMPACT_ATOMS: atom_id res chain seq x y z
N MET A 1 27.32 4.76 -5.24
CA MET A 1 26.27 3.82 -5.69
C MET A 1 25.04 4.62 -6.07
N ASN A 2 24.47 4.40 -7.25
CA ASN A 2 23.32 5.15 -7.75
C ASN A 2 22.00 4.47 -7.32
N CYS A 3 21.54 4.77 -6.10
CA CYS A 3 20.32 4.16 -5.54
C CYS A 3 19.04 4.65 -6.24
N LEU A 4 19.07 5.84 -6.84
CA LEU A 4 17.91 6.45 -7.47
C LEU A 4 17.38 5.61 -8.63
N GLU A 5 18.26 5.12 -9.50
CA GLU A 5 17.89 4.27 -10.63
C GLU A 5 17.23 2.97 -10.16
N LYS A 6 17.82 2.32 -9.15
CA LYS A 6 17.27 1.08 -8.57
C LYS A 6 15.93 1.31 -7.90
N GLN A 7 15.75 2.43 -7.20
CA GLN A 7 14.47 2.82 -6.60
C GLN A 7 13.41 3.07 -7.66
N GLN A 8 13.74 3.74 -8.76
CA GLN A 8 12.82 3.98 -9.88
C GLN A 8 12.41 2.67 -10.55
N GLN A 9 13.37 1.78 -10.80
CA GLN A 9 13.10 0.44 -11.36
C GLN A 9 12.18 -0.37 -10.44
N LEU A 10 12.46 -0.40 -9.13
CA LEU A 10 11.61 -1.08 -8.16
C LEU A 10 10.20 -0.47 -8.11
N ALA A 11 10.10 0.86 -8.05
CA ALA A 11 8.82 1.56 -8.04
C ALA A 11 8.00 1.32 -9.31
N SER A 12 8.66 1.21 -10.48
CA SER A 12 8.00 0.84 -11.72
C SER A 12 7.49 -0.60 -11.66
N CYS A 13 8.33 -1.54 -11.20
CA CYS A 13 7.98 -2.96 -11.10
C CYS A 13 6.76 -3.17 -10.19
N ILE A 14 6.75 -2.63 -8.97
CA ILE A 14 5.63 -2.81 -8.05
C ILE A 14 4.31 -2.23 -8.61
N LYS A 15 4.38 -1.14 -9.38
CA LYS A 15 3.19 -0.50 -9.97
C LYS A 15 2.65 -1.24 -11.19
N LYS A 16 3.52 -1.87 -11.98
CA LYS A 16 3.15 -2.46 -13.28
C LYS A 16 3.02 -3.97 -13.26
N ASP A 17 3.88 -4.63 -12.49
CA ASP A 17 4.16 -6.06 -12.64
C ASP A 17 3.81 -6.88 -11.39
N VAL A 18 3.28 -6.25 -10.32
CA VAL A 18 2.87 -6.92 -9.09
C VAL A 18 1.34 -6.83 -8.93
N PRO A 19 0.58 -7.85 -9.39
CA PRO A 19 -0.89 -7.82 -9.39
C PRO A 19 -1.50 -7.63 -7.99
N ALA A 20 -0.88 -8.24 -6.96
CA ALA A 20 -1.30 -8.04 -5.57
C ALA A 20 -1.28 -6.56 -5.17
N PHE A 21 -0.22 -5.85 -5.54
CA PHE A 21 -0.07 -4.44 -5.23
C PHE A 21 -1.12 -3.61 -5.98
N GLN A 22 -1.34 -3.91 -7.27
CA GLN A 22 -2.37 -3.23 -8.06
C GLN A 22 -3.77 -3.43 -7.46
N LYS A 23 -4.09 -4.66 -7.04
CA LYS A 23 -5.37 -4.98 -6.39
C LYS A 23 -5.56 -4.22 -5.09
N ILE A 24 -4.54 -4.18 -4.23
CA ILE A 24 -4.56 -3.39 -2.99
C ILE A 24 -4.76 -1.90 -3.29
N MET A 25 -4.02 -1.36 -4.27
CA MET A 25 -4.12 0.05 -4.65
C MET A 25 -5.50 0.44 -5.14
N VAL A 26 -6.21 -0.46 -5.83
CA VAL A 26 -7.59 -0.23 -6.28
C VAL A 26 -8.59 -0.42 -5.14
N GLN A 27 -8.52 -1.54 -4.42
CA GLN A 27 -9.52 -1.91 -3.41
C GLN A 27 -9.44 -1.08 -2.13
N CYS A 28 -8.24 -0.68 -1.72
CA CYS A 28 -8.01 0.07 -0.49
C CYS A 28 -7.79 1.58 -0.73
N ASN A 29 -7.95 2.06 -1.97
CA ASN A 29 -7.66 3.44 -2.38
C ASN A 29 -8.31 4.48 -1.46
N ASP A 30 -9.60 4.30 -1.16
CA ASP A 30 -10.38 5.28 -0.41
C ASP A 30 -9.87 5.43 1.03
N ILE A 31 -9.48 4.32 1.67
CA ILE A 31 -8.93 4.33 3.03
C ILE A 31 -7.50 4.88 3.02
N MET A 32 -6.72 4.59 1.98
CA MET A 32 -5.40 5.18 1.78
C MET A 32 -5.47 6.71 1.64
N ILE A 33 -6.43 7.23 0.86
CA ILE A 33 -6.66 8.68 0.74
C ILE A 33 -7.04 9.27 2.09
N LYS A 34 -7.97 8.66 2.83
CA LYS A 34 -8.36 9.14 4.17
C LYS A 34 -7.19 9.18 5.14
N TYR A 35 -6.34 8.15 5.12
CA TYR A 35 -5.13 8.11 5.94
C TYR A 35 -4.15 9.22 5.56
N GLN A 36 -3.90 9.41 4.26
CA GLN A 36 -3.04 10.47 3.77
C GLN A 36 -3.58 11.85 4.18
N THR A 37 -4.87 12.10 4.01
CA THR A 37 -5.52 13.34 4.46
C THR A 37 -5.37 13.52 5.97
N CYS A 38 -5.57 12.47 6.77
CA CYS A 38 -5.38 12.52 8.22
C CYS A 38 -3.95 12.93 8.58
N LEU A 39 -2.93 12.35 7.96
CA LEU A 39 -1.52 12.69 8.20
C LEU A 39 -1.23 14.16 7.85
N GLN A 40 -1.76 14.63 6.72
CA GLN A 40 -1.59 16.01 6.26
C GLN A 40 -2.26 17.02 7.20
N SER A 41 -3.41 16.67 7.78
CA SER A 41 -4.14 17.52 8.74
C SER A 41 -3.61 17.44 10.17
N ASN A 42 -2.80 16.43 10.52
CA ASN A 42 -2.34 16.18 11.90
C ASN A 42 -0.81 16.01 11.96
N LEU A 43 -0.07 16.95 11.37
CA LEU A 43 1.40 16.88 11.29
C LEU A 43 2.07 16.72 12.66
N GLU A 44 1.55 17.40 13.69
CA GLU A 44 2.10 17.38 15.05
C GLU A 44 1.70 16.13 15.85
N LYS A 45 0.62 15.45 15.45
CA LYS A 45 0.08 14.30 16.18
C LYS A 45 -0.47 13.23 15.24
N GLN A 46 0.40 12.69 14.39
CA GLN A 46 0.03 11.64 13.44
C GLN A 46 -0.50 10.35 14.09
N SER A 47 -0.26 10.15 15.39
CA SER A 47 -0.78 9.00 16.14
C SER A 47 -2.32 8.91 16.14
N VAL A 48 -3.03 10.01 15.91
CA VAL A 48 -4.50 9.99 15.75
C VAL A 48 -4.94 9.25 14.48
N CYS A 49 -4.06 9.07 13.51
CA CYS A 49 -4.32 8.39 12.25
C CYS A 49 -4.04 6.86 12.31
N LEU A 50 -3.56 6.34 13.44
CA LEU A 50 -3.28 4.91 13.61
C LEU A 50 -4.50 3.98 13.37
N PRO A 51 -5.75 4.37 13.72
CA PRO A 51 -6.92 3.57 13.36
C PRO A 51 -7.04 3.38 11.83
N LEU A 52 -6.86 4.45 11.04
CA LEU A 52 -6.91 4.37 9.59
C LEU A 52 -5.77 3.49 9.01
N LEU A 53 -4.60 3.50 9.65
CA LEU A 53 -3.50 2.59 9.28
C LEU A 53 -3.86 1.12 9.54
N LYS A 54 -4.58 0.84 10.63
CA LYS A 54 -5.11 -0.50 10.91
C LYS A 54 -6.13 -0.93 9.85
N ASP A 55 -7.05 -0.04 9.48
CA ASP A 55 -8.05 -0.30 8.43
C ASP A 55 -7.39 -0.60 7.07
N ILE A 56 -6.31 0.11 6.72
CA ILE A 56 -5.52 -0.17 5.51
C ILE A 56 -4.92 -1.58 5.58
N ARG A 57 -4.36 -1.97 6.74
CA ARG A 57 -3.77 -3.30 6.91
C ARG A 57 -4.82 -4.39 6.75
N GLU A 58 -5.99 -4.23 7.37
CA GLU A 58 -7.09 -5.18 7.27
C GLU A 58 -7.62 -5.29 5.84
N CYS A 59 -7.80 -4.16 5.15
CA CYS A 59 -8.18 -4.13 3.74
C CYS A 59 -7.14 -4.86 2.87
N ALA A 60 -5.85 -4.54 3.03
CA ALA A 60 -4.79 -5.16 2.26
C ALA A 60 -4.73 -6.67 2.51
N SER A 61 -4.83 -7.13 3.76
CA SER A 61 -4.88 -8.55 4.11
C SER A 61 -6.09 -9.28 3.51
N GLY A 62 -7.22 -8.60 3.27
CA GLY A 62 -8.35 -9.17 2.54
C GLY A 62 -8.15 -9.23 1.01
N CYS A 63 -7.24 -8.42 0.46
CA CYS A 63 -6.93 -8.41 -0.97
C CYS A 63 -6.03 -9.59 -1.40
N VAL A 64 -5.19 -10.05 -0.47
CA VAL A 64 -4.18 -11.10 -0.67
C VAL A 64 -4.49 -12.30 0.19
N ASP A 65 -4.73 -13.47 -0.42
CA ASP A 65 -4.69 -14.73 0.30
C ASP A 65 -3.25 -15.00 0.76
N MET A 66 -2.94 -14.61 2.00
CA MET A 66 -1.59 -14.81 2.58
C MET A 66 -1.19 -16.29 2.72
N HIS A 67 -2.12 -17.23 2.45
CA HIS A 67 -1.95 -18.65 2.74
C HIS A 67 -1.70 -19.54 1.51
N SER A 68 -1.84 -19.05 0.27
CA SER A 68 -1.80 -19.95 -0.91
C SER A 68 -1.01 -19.48 -2.12
N THR A 69 -0.56 -18.24 -2.22
CA THR A 69 0.04 -17.75 -3.48
C THR A 69 1.03 -16.62 -3.21
N SER A 70 2.23 -16.68 -3.80
CA SER A 70 3.21 -15.59 -3.74
C SER A 70 2.56 -14.29 -4.23
N MET A 71 2.91 -13.14 -3.64
CA MET A 71 2.35 -11.82 -4.02
C MET A 71 2.49 -11.50 -5.52
N ASN A 72 3.38 -12.21 -6.22
CA ASN A 72 3.64 -12.06 -7.65
C ASN A 72 2.78 -12.97 -8.54
N GLU A 73 2.01 -13.90 -7.96
CA GLU A 73 1.30 -14.96 -8.69
C GLU A 73 -0.23 -14.85 -8.60
N LEU A 74 -0.74 -13.78 -8.00
CA LEU A 74 -2.18 -13.48 -8.03
C LEU A 74 -2.59 -13.16 -9.48
N LYS A 75 -3.22 -14.13 -10.15
CA LYS A 75 -3.83 -13.97 -11.48
C LYS A 75 -5.23 -13.39 -11.39
#